data_AF-A0A957MCM3-F1
#
_entry.id   AF-A0A957MCM3-F1
#
_cell.length_a   1.000
_cell.length_b   1.000
_cell.length_c   1.000
_cell.angle_alpha   90.00
_cell.angle_beta   90.00
_cell.angle_gamma   90.00
#
_symmetry.space_group_name_H-M   'P 1'
#
loop_
_entity.id
_entity.type
_entity.pdbx_description
1 polymer ?
#
loop_
_entity_poly.entity_id
_entity_poly.type
_entity_poly.pdbx_seq_one_letter_code
_entity_poly.pdbx_strand_id
1 'polypeptide(L)' 'PGYEDATKVLHQSIYRLRHKIERDPRQPQHLLNRSGQGYLLANSGRD' A
#
# COMPACT_ATOMS: atom_id res chain seq x y z
N PRO A 1 20.87 -12.03 4.59
CA PRO A 1 19.91 -12.71 3.68
C PRO A 1 18.57 -12.97 4.39
N GLY A 2 17.45 -12.51 3.82
CA GLY A 2 16.11 -12.58 4.44
C GLY A 2 15.15 -11.44 4.03
N TYR A 3 15.67 -10.40 3.38
CA TYR A 3 14.89 -9.23 2.96
C TYR A 3 14.01 -9.46 1.72
N GLU A 4 14.34 -10.45 0.88
CA GLU A 4 13.53 -10.78 -0.32
C GLU A 4 12.14 -11.30 0.09
N ASP A 5 12.08 -12.19 1.07
CA ASP A 5 10.81 -12.73 1.59
C ASP A 5 9.99 -11.64 2.29
N ALA A 6 10.63 -10.77 3.07
CA ALA A 6 9.97 -9.66 3.72
C ALA A 6 9.34 -8.68 2.72
N THR A 7 10.05 -8.37 1.63
CA THR A 7 9.56 -7.51 0.54
C THR A 7 8.35 -8.14 -0.15
N LYS A 8 8.41 -9.44 -0.45
CA LYS A 8 7.31 -10.19 -1.06
C LYS A 8 6.07 -10.22 -0.17
N VAL A 9 6.25 -10.45 1.14
CA VAL A 9 5.16 -10.45 2.13
C VAL A 9 4.54 -9.06 2.26
N LEU A 10 5.35 -8.00 2.26
CA LEU A 10 4.87 -6.61 2.27
C LEU A 10 3.99 -6.34 1.05
N HIS A 11 4.48 -6.64 -0.17
CA HIS A 11 3.71 -6.42 -1.39
C HIS A 11 2.37 -7.18 -1.40
N GLN A 12 2.35 -8.45 -0.96
CA GLN A 12 1.11 -9.22 -0.84
C GLN A 12 0.14 -8.62 0.19
N SER A 13 0.67 -8.13 1.30
CA SER A 13 -0.15 -7.51 2.36
C SER A 13 -0.79 -6.22 1.86
N ILE A 14 -0.03 -5.38 1.13
CA ILE A 14 -0.54 -4.15 0.53
C ILE A 14 -1.59 -4.44 -0.55
N TYR A 15 -1.35 -5.44 -1.41
CA TYR A 15 -2.31 -5.88 -2.41
C TYR A 15 -3.65 -6.28 -1.77
N ARG A 16 -3.61 -7.15 -0.76
CA ARG A 16 -4.81 -7.58 -0.03
C ARG A 16 -5.51 -6.43 0.69
N LEU A 17 -4.75 -5.49 1.25
CA LEU A 17 -5.31 -4.34 1.95
C LEU A 17 -6.03 -3.40 0.98
N ARG A 18 -5.44 -3.08 -0.18
CA ARG A 18 -6.10 -2.25 -1.21
C ARG A 18 -7.42 -2.86 -1.67
N HIS A 19 -7.47 -4.18 -1.86
CA HIS A 19 -8.70 -4.90 -2.20
C HIS A 19 -9.79 -4.83 -1.13
N LYS A 20 -9.48 -4.42 0.10
CA LYS A 20 -10.45 -4.26 1.18
C LYS A 20 -10.90 -2.82 1.39
N ILE A 21 -10.04 -1.84 1.14
CA ILE A 21 -10.29 -0.44 1.55
C ILE A 21 -10.44 0.53 0.38
N GLU A 22 -9.89 0.21 -0.79
CA GLU A 22 -9.96 1.09 -1.96
C GLU A 22 -11.24 0.81 -2.74
N ARG A 23 -11.84 1.87 -3.31
CA ARG A 23 -12.98 1.71 -4.22
C ARG A 23 -12.59 1.03 -5.53
N ASP A 24 -11.43 1.39 -6.11
CA ASP A 24 -10.76 0.62 -7.18
C ASP A 24 -9.30 0.37 -6.73
N PRO A 25 -8.91 -0.89 -6.43
CA PRO A 25 -7.56 -1.24 -6.00
C PRO A 25 -6.45 -0.88 -7.00
N ARG A 26 -6.77 -0.67 -8.29
CA ARG A 26 -5.82 -0.27 -9.33
C ARG A 26 -5.62 1.25 -9.39
N GLN A 27 -6.50 2.01 -8.73
CA GLN A 27 -6.42 3.46 -8.58
C GLN A 27 -6.53 3.83 -7.08
N PRO A 28 -5.51 3.47 -6.27
CA PRO A 28 -5.58 3.65 -4.82
C PRO A 28 -5.62 5.12 -4.42
N GLN A 29 -6.51 5.47 -3.50
CA GLN A 29 -6.67 6.81 -2.93
C GLN A 29 -6.29 6.86 -1.45
N HIS A 30 -6.39 5.74 -0.73
CA HIS A 30 -6.08 5.66 0.69
C HIS A 30 -4.66 5.16 0.96
N LEU A 31 -4.16 4.18 0.20
CA LEU A 31 -2.87 3.54 0.41
C LEU A 31 -1.95 3.71 -0.80
N LEU A 32 -1.17 4.79 -0.79
CA LEU A 32 -0.38 5.27 -1.93
C LEU A 32 1.02 4.67 -1.96
N ASN A 33 1.58 4.51 -3.15
CA ASN A 33 3.01 4.22 -3.31
C ASN A 33 3.82 5.51 -3.09
N ARG A 34 4.94 5.41 -2.38
CA ARG A 34 6.00 6.42 -2.35
C ARG A 34 7.28 5.81 -2.91
N SER A 35 7.64 6.18 -4.13
CA SER A 35 8.80 5.63 -4.83
C SER A 35 10.07 5.78 -3.97
N GLY A 36 10.81 4.69 -3.80
CA GLY A 36 12.01 4.64 -2.95
C GLY A 36 11.79 4.71 -1.44
N GLN A 37 10.54 4.86 -0.98
CA GLN A 37 10.21 5.07 0.45
C GLN A 37 9.18 4.08 1.00
N GLY A 38 8.42 3.39 0.13
CA GLY A 38 7.43 2.38 0.52
C GLY A 38 5.99 2.86 0.28
N TYR A 39 5.18 2.89 1.34
CA TYR A 39 3.74 3.15 1.27
C TYR A 39 3.32 4.24 2.24
N LEU A 40 2.33 5.03 1.83
CA LEU A 40 1.73 6.08 2.65
C LEU A 40 0.24 5.82 2.81
N LEU A 41 -0.24 5.81 4.05
CA LEU A 41 -1.66 5.94 4.35
C LEU A 41 -2.02 7.43 4.23
N ALA A 42 -2.76 7.79 3.18
CA ALA A 42 -3.24 9.14 2.98
C ALA A 42 -4.27 9.47 4.06
N ASN A 43 -4.01 10.54 4.82
CA ASN A 43 -4.98 11.02 5.80
C ASN A 43 -6.14 11.67 5.03
N SER A 44 -7.36 11.19 5.22
CA SER A 44 -8.58 11.82 4.68
C SER A 44 -9.02 13.01 5.55
N GLY A 45 -8.04 13.73 6.12
CA GLY A 45 -8.27 14.97 6.82
C GLY A 45 -8.75 16.00 5.80
N ARG A 46 -10.00 16.40 5.94
CA ARG A 46 -10.52 17.64 5.35
C ARG A 46 -9.60 18.79 5.79
N ASP A 47 -9.06 19.52 4.84
CA ASP A 47 -8.92 20.97 5.00
C ASP A 47 -10.27 21.63 4.66
#